data_AF-M7NUW6-F1
#
_entry.id   AF-M7NUW6-F1
#
_cell.length_a   1.000
_cell.length_b   1.000
_cell.length_c   1.000
_cell.angle_alpha   90.00
_cell.angle_beta   90.00
_cell.angle_gamma   90.00
#
_symmetry.space_group_name_H-M   'P 1'
#
loop_
_entity.id
_entity.type
_entity.pdbx_description
1 polymer ?
#
loop_
_entity_poly.entity_id
_entity_poly.type
_entity_poly.pdbx_seq_one_letter_code
_entity_poly.pdbx_strand_id
1 'polypeptide(L)'
;MNFLLSFWILIIAFIWRVISRGDLGFSISTRKLDGNCKSTKDYLEDISLISSYSKFIRLFSISDCNCMKNIMPAIISENMKIILGIWPGGVDTVQFRDQLSLLKEIPQEHVPYIYAISVGSEVLYRKDYSDEILLDQIITVRKLLNEMNFQSIKLGTADTWNVYADGTANRIIGALDIAFVNSFPYWQGYAIEHSVYSFFADISNTINVIRSMNYNIEVWIGETGWPTDGLTYGAAVPSVENAAYFWANVICTSLFNGLNVVAFELMDEPWKGNAIGLSGQSSNVEKFWGVFTIDKRQKYSLECPKESEKVISSINSKINNLSDSGNTNSDGSKVDSDNTDNDGSKTDFGNADNDGSKTDFGNADNDGSKTDSCNTDNDGSKVDSDNTDNDSFDEIFHDDDFLTDIKEPNKSFRVSFCLKNTFYLSFTAILFLLFFY
;
A
#
# COMPACT_ATOMS: atom_id res chain seq x y z
N MET A 1 8.30 60.76 -15.34
CA MET A 1 8.24 59.58 -16.24
C MET A 1 9.18 58.48 -15.72
N ASN A 2 8.90 57.90 -14.54
CA ASN A 2 9.68 56.77 -13.97
C ASN A 2 8.97 56.10 -12.76
N PHE A 3 7.64 55.99 -12.81
CA PHE A 3 6.84 55.38 -11.72
C PHE A 3 5.70 54.47 -12.22
N LEU A 4 5.58 54.27 -13.54
CA LEU A 4 4.55 53.43 -14.17
C LEU A 4 5.10 52.11 -14.75
N LEU A 5 6.42 51.90 -14.69
CA LEU A 5 7.07 50.68 -15.18
C LEU A 5 7.19 49.60 -14.11
N SER A 6 7.42 50.00 -12.85
CA SER A 6 7.67 49.08 -11.72
C SER A 6 6.45 48.22 -11.33
N PHE A 7 5.23 48.65 -11.68
CA PHE A 7 4.00 47.94 -11.32
C PHE A 7 3.69 46.72 -12.21
N TRP A 8 4.32 46.62 -13.39
CA TRP A 8 4.10 45.51 -14.32
C TRP A 8 5.00 44.29 -14.06
N ILE A 9 6.08 44.45 -13.29
CA ILE A 9 7.03 43.37 -12.98
C ILE A 9 6.55 42.55 -11.75
N LEU A 10 5.77 43.14 -10.85
CA LEU A 10 5.28 42.50 -9.63
C LEU A 10 4.02 41.63 -9.82
N ILE A 11 3.42 41.61 -11.01
CA ILE A 11 2.16 40.86 -11.29
C ILE A 11 2.43 39.52 -12.01
N ILE A 12 3.65 39.27 -12.52
CA ILE A 12 4.04 37.99 -13.13
C ILE A 12 4.99 37.19 -12.20
N ALA A 13 4.76 37.30 -10.88
CA ALA A 13 5.38 36.46 -9.85
C ALA A 13 4.38 35.49 -9.19
N PHE A 14 3.12 35.46 -9.65
CA PHE A 14 2.23 34.32 -9.44
C PHE A 14 2.74 33.14 -10.29
N ILE A 15 3.78 32.47 -9.79
CA ILE A 15 4.17 31.15 -10.28
C ILE A 15 3.01 30.22 -9.92
N TRP A 16 2.10 30.03 -10.88
CA TRP A 16 1.31 28.82 -10.93
C TRP A 16 2.30 27.66 -10.99
N ARG A 17 2.56 27.04 -9.84
CA ARG A 17 3.10 25.69 -9.81
C ARG A 17 2.03 24.83 -10.48
N VAL A 18 2.19 24.63 -11.79
CA VAL A 18 1.59 23.50 -12.48
C VAL A 18 2.24 22.29 -11.84
N ILE A 19 1.59 21.78 -10.80
CA ILE A 19 1.88 20.46 -10.26
C ILE A 19 1.64 19.53 -11.44
N SER A 20 2.70 18.91 -11.95
CA SER A 20 2.53 17.90 -12.99
C SER A 20 1.58 16.86 -12.43
N ARG A 21 0.54 16.53 -13.19
CA ARG A 21 -0.31 15.39 -12.87
C ARG A 21 0.60 14.17 -12.68
N GLY A 22 0.36 13.42 -11.61
CA GLY A 22 1.10 12.20 -11.32
C GLY A 22 0.89 11.15 -12.41
N ASP A 23 1.91 10.31 -12.59
CA ASP A 23 1.86 9.18 -13.50
C ASP A 23 0.98 8.06 -12.94
N LEU A 24 0.09 7.53 -13.78
CA LEU A 24 -0.67 6.31 -13.50
C LEU A 24 0.09 5.11 -14.08
N GLY A 25 0.16 4.05 -13.28
CA GLY A 25 0.54 2.71 -13.70
C GLY A 25 -0.44 1.64 -13.22
N PHE A 26 -0.23 0.39 -13.65
CA PHE A 26 -1.03 -0.76 -13.23
C PHE A 26 -0.13 -1.94 -12.84
N SER A 27 -0.44 -2.61 -11.74
CA SER A 27 0.07 -3.95 -11.47
C SER A 27 -0.59 -4.92 -12.43
N ILE A 28 0.20 -5.79 -13.07
CA ILE A 28 -0.31 -6.75 -14.05
C ILE A 28 0.19 -8.17 -13.77
N SER A 29 -0.65 -9.16 -14.05
CA SER A 29 -0.23 -10.55 -13.97
C SER A 29 0.79 -10.94 -15.03
N THR A 30 1.64 -11.90 -14.66
CA THR A 30 2.46 -12.73 -15.54
C THR A 30 1.69 -13.87 -16.22
N ARG A 31 0.48 -14.19 -15.73
CA ARG A 31 -0.28 -15.41 -16.04
C ARG A 31 -1.67 -15.14 -16.60
N LYS A 32 -2.20 -16.14 -17.31
CA LYS A 32 -3.55 -16.21 -17.87
C LYS A 32 -4.47 -17.02 -16.95
N LEU A 33 -5.79 -16.99 -17.19
CA LEU A 33 -6.81 -17.74 -16.43
C LEU A 33 -6.50 -19.23 -16.22
N ASP A 34 -5.94 -19.88 -17.24
CA ASP A 34 -5.52 -21.28 -17.23
C ASP A 34 -4.19 -21.53 -16.49
N GLY A 35 -3.70 -20.55 -15.72
CA GLY A 35 -2.42 -20.59 -14.99
C GLY A 35 -1.17 -20.50 -15.88
N ASN A 36 -1.33 -20.65 -17.19
CA ASN A 36 -0.26 -20.59 -18.19
C ASN A 36 0.31 -19.18 -18.31
N CYS A 37 1.61 -19.11 -18.59
CA CYS A 37 2.34 -17.86 -18.76
C CYS A 37 1.85 -17.04 -19.96
N LYS A 38 1.83 -15.71 -19.80
CA LYS A 38 1.53 -14.77 -20.90
C LYS A 38 2.64 -14.74 -21.94
N SER A 39 2.25 -14.74 -23.21
CA SER A 39 3.09 -14.42 -24.36
C SER A 39 3.14 -12.91 -24.62
N THR A 40 4.02 -12.47 -25.51
CA THR A 40 4.06 -11.08 -25.98
C THR A 40 2.71 -10.59 -26.53
N LYS A 41 1.92 -11.46 -27.18
CA LYS A 41 0.60 -11.10 -27.69
C LYS A 41 -0.38 -10.79 -26.54
N ASP A 42 -0.35 -11.57 -25.48
CA ASP A 42 -1.21 -11.33 -24.30
C ASP A 42 -0.85 -9.99 -23.65
N TYR A 43 0.45 -9.68 -23.49
CA TYR A 43 0.90 -8.39 -22.96
C TYR A 43 0.55 -7.20 -23.87
N LEU A 44 0.62 -7.34 -25.20
CA LEU A 44 0.20 -6.29 -26.14
C LEU A 44 -1.29 -5.98 -26.02
N GLU A 45 -2.14 -7.01 -25.94
CA GLU A 45 -3.57 -6.81 -25.69
C GLU A 45 -3.82 -6.14 -24.34
N ASP A 46 -3.13 -6.57 -23.29
CA ASP A 46 -3.27 -6.00 -21.95
C ASP A 46 -2.83 -4.53 -21.88
N ILE A 47 -1.71 -4.17 -22.54
CA ILE A 47 -1.27 -2.78 -22.66
C ILE A 47 -2.28 -1.95 -23.47
N SER A 48 -2.89 -2.52 -24.52
CA SER A 48 -3.86 -1.78 -25.35
C SER A 48 -5.04 -1.22 -24.53
N LEU A 49 -5.50 -1.96 -23.51
CA LEU A 49 -6.58 -1.56 -22.59
C LEU A 49 -6.27 -0.29 -21.78
N ILE A 50 -4.98 -0.06 -21.48
CA ILE A 50 -4.51 1.04 -20.62
C ILE A 50 -3.67 2.09 -21.35
N SER A 51 -3.39 1.88 -22.65
CA SER A 51 -2.49 2.68 -23.47
C SER A 51 -2.83 4.18 -23.53
N SER A 52 -4.11 4.54 -23.30
CA SER A 52 -4.65 5.90 -23.19
C SER A 52 -4.62 6.50 -21.79
N TYR A 53 -4.55 5.66 -20.74
CA TYR A 53 -4.63 6.06 -19.33
C TYR A 53 -3.28 6.07 -18.62
N SER A 54 -2.35 5.24 -19.07
CA SER A 54 -1.09 4.92 -18.41
C SER A 54 0.05 4.80 -19.41
N LYS A 55 1.28 5.09 -18.96
CA LYS A 55 2.53 4.64 -19.58
C LYS A 55 3.39 3.75 -18.69
N PHE A 56 2.86 3.29 -17.55
CA PHE A 56 3.57 2.49 -16.57
C PHE A 56 2.84 1.16 -16.28
N ILE A 57 3.63 0.10 -16.11
CA ILE A 57 3.16 -1.14 -15.51
C ILE A 57 4.13 -1.62 -14.42
N ARG A 58 3.65 -2.44 -13.50
CA ARG A 58 4.44 -3.08 -12.46
C ARG A 58 4.31 -4.60 -12.51
N LEU A 59 5.44 -5.28 -12.36
CA LEU A 59 5.54 -6.72 -12.10
C LEU A 59 6.14 -6.96 -10.70
N PHE A 60 5.87 -8.14 -10.13
CA PHE A 60 6.30 -8.52 -8.78
C PHE A 60 7.57 -9.39 -8.75
N SER A 61 7.82 -10.16 -9.81
CA SER A 61 9.00 -11.01 -9.95
C SER A 61 9.45 -11.05 -11.41
N ILE A 62 10.75 -10.89 -11.66
CA ILE A 62 11.34 -11.07 -13.00
C ILE A 62 11.57 -12.55 -13.38
N SER A 63 11.55 -13.48 -12.40
CA SER A 63 11.67 -14.91 -12.67
C SER A 63 10.33 -15.59 -12.95
N ASP A 64 9.22 -15.12 -12.38
CA ASP A 64 7.93 -15.77 -12.63
C ASP A 64 7.59 -15.77 -14.12
N CYS A 65 7.22 -16.95 -14.60
CA CYS A 65 6.94 -17.25 -16.00
C CYS A 65 8.04 -16.88 -17.02
N ASN A 66 9.28 -16.57 -16.57
CA ASN A 66 10.31 -15.90 -17.36
C ASN A 66 9.73 -14.70 -18.13
N CYS A 67 8.94 -13.88 -17.42
CA CYS A 67 8.11 -12.83 -17.99
C CYS A 67 8.90 -11.84 -18.85
N MET A 68 10.14 -11.52 -18.46
CA MET A 68 11.05 -10.59 -19.15
C MET A 68 11.17 -10.86 -20.65
N LYS A 69 11.33 -12.13 -21.05
CA LYS A 69 11.45 -12.53 -22.46
C LYS A 69 10.21 -12.19 -23.29
N ASN A 70 9.03 -12.31 -22.69
CA ASN A 70 7.75 -12.13 -23.37
C ASN A 70 7.23 -10.70 -23.27
N ILE A 71 7.48 -10.00 -22.17
CA ILE A 71 6.93 -8.66 -21.90
C ILE A 71 7.74 -7.54 -22.53
N MET A 72 9.08 -7.60 -22.51
CA MET A 72 9.91 -6.49 -22.97
C MET A 72 9.67 -6.08 -24.43
N PRO A 73 9.43 -7.00 -25.40
CA PRO A 73 9.07 -6.62 -26.75
C PRO A 73 7.79 -5.77 -26.85
N ALA A 74 6.79 -6.04 -25.99
CA ALA A 74 5.54 -5.27 -25.92
C ALA A 74 5.73 -3.90 -25.23
N ILE A 75 6.60 -3.84 -24.23
CA ILE A 75 6.96 -2.56 -23.57
C ILE A 75 7.70 -1.64 -24.55
N ILE A 76 8.56 -2.21 -25.40
CA ILE A 76 9.32 -1.48 -26.42
C ILE A 76 8.41 -1.01 -27.56
N SER A 77 7.50 -1.85 -28.07
CA SER A 77 6.60 -1.45 -29.18
C SER A 77 5.62 -0.35 -28.79
N GLU A 78 5.03 -0.44 -27.59
CA GLU A 78 4.04 0.53 -27.10
C GLU A 78 4.67 1.74 -26.39
N ASN A 79 6.02 1.80 -26.35
CA ASN A 79 6.81 2.80 -25.62
C ASN A 79 6.33 3.00 -24.17
N MET A 80 6.06 1.89 -23.49
CA MET A 80 5.71 1.85 -22.07
C MET A 80 6.97 1.93 -21.20
N LYS A 81 6.77 2.09 -19.90
CA LYS A 81 7.78 1.95 -18.86
C LYS A 81 7.38 0.84 -17.89
N ILE A 82 8.36 0.10 -17.40
CA ILE A 82 8.15 -1.04 -16.49
C ILE A 82 8.85 -0.82 -15.15
N ILE A 83 8.14 -1.15 -14.07
CA ILE A 83 8.65 -1.28 -12.71
C ILE A 83 8.83 -2.78 -12.45
N LEU A 84 10.07 -3.22 -12.26
CA LEU A 84 10.43 -4.64 -12.13
C LEU A 84 10.60 -5.04 -10.66
N GLY A 85 9.72 -5.88 -10.15
CA GLY A 85 9.90 -6.53 -8.86
C GLY A 85 10.96 -7.63 -8.92
N ILE A 86 11.89 -7.62 -7.97
CA ILE A 86 12.72 -8.77 -7.60
C ILE A 86 12.10 -9.33 -6.33
N TRP A 87 11.49 -10.51 -6.40
CA TRP A 87 10.83 -11.13 -5.25
C TRP A 87 11.84 -11.95 -4.45
N PRO A 88 12.34 -11.50 -3.28
CA PRO A 88 13.50 -12.12 -2.65
C PRO A 88 13.26 -13.58 -2.21
N GLY A 89 12.01 -13.93 -1.94
CA GLY A 89 11.56 -15.30 -1.69
C GLY A 89 11.45 -15.64 -0.21
N GLY A 90 11.59 -16.93 0.10
CA GLY A 90 11.65 -17.44 1.48
C GLY A 90 13.06 -17.42 2.06
N VAL A 91 13.20 -17.96 3.27
CA VAL A 91 14.43 -17.92 4.08
C VAL A 91 15.69 -18.45 3.36
N ASP A 92 15.55 -19.34 2.36
CA ASP A 92 16.68 -19.94 1.64
C ASP A 92 17.45 -18.98 0.68
N THR A 93 16.89 -17.81 0.34
CA THR A 93 17.45 -16.81 -0.60
C THR A 93 17.75 -17.31 -2.03
N VAL A 94 17.33 -18.53 -2.40
CA VAL A 94 17.58 -19.11 -3.72
C VAL A 94 16.90 -18.28 -4.80
N GLN A 95 15.62 -17.95 -4.59
CA GLN A 95 14.81 -17.16 -5.52
C GLN A 95 15.40 -15.75 -5.77
N PHE A 96 16.03 -15.14 -4.77
CA PHE A 96 16.76 -13.87 -4.92
C PHE A 96 17.97 -14.03 -5.85
N ARG A 97 18.84 -15.03 -5.60
CA ARG A 97 20.02 -15.32 -6.43
C ARG A 97 19.67 -15.66 -7.89
N ASP A 98 18.59 -16.38 -8.11
CA ASP A 98 18.13 -16.74 -9.46
C ASP A 98 17.67 -15.49 -10.22
N GLN A 99 16.97 -14.56 -9.55
CA GLN A 99 16.61 -13.27 -10.15
C GLN A 99 17.80 -12.33 -10.33
N LEU A 100 18.83 -12.34 -9.46
CA LEU A 100 20.09 -11.64 -9.73
C LEU A 100 20.81 -12.17 -10.98
N SER A 101 20.54 -13.42 -11.37
CA SER A 101 21.08 -14.02 -12.60
C SER A 101 20.29 -13.56 -13.82
N LEU A 102 18.95 -13.55 -13.76
CA LEU A 102 18.10 -12.97 -14.81
C LEU A 102 18.30 -11.45 -14.98
N LEU A 103 18.59 -10.71 -13.91
CA LEU A 103 18.94 -9.30 -13.97
C LEU A 103 20.22 -9.06 -14.80
N LYS A 104 21.21 -9.97 -14.72
CA LYS A 104 22.43 -9.95 -15.53
C LYS A 104 22.19 -10.21 -17.02
N GLU A 105 21.07 -10.85 -17.37
CA GLU A 105 20.68 -11.14 -18.75
C GLU A 105 19.92 -9.99 -19.43
N ILE A 106 19.59 -8.90 -18.71
CA ILE A 106 18.94 -7.73 -19.31
C ILE A 106 19.90 -7.02 -20.30
N PRO A 107 19.51 -6.82 -21.57
CA PRO A 107 20.30 -6.06 -22.54
C PRO A 107 20.32 -4.54 -22.27
N GLN A 108 21.38 -3.86 -22.73
CA GLN A 108 21.52 -2.39 -22.59
C GLN A 108 20.37 -1.61 -23.24
N GLU A 109 19.85 -2.10 -24.38
CA GLU A 109 18.73 -1.53 -25.11
C GLU A 109 17.38 -1.61 -24.36
N HIS A 110 17.26 -2.44 -23.31
CA HIS A 110 16.08 -2.50 -22.46
C HIS A 110 16.10 -1.43 -21.34
N VAL A 111 17.28 -0.94 -20.95
CA VAL A 111 17.46 0.02 -19.84
C VAL A 111 16.57 1.27 -19.96
N PRO A 112 16.41 1.92 -21.14
CA PRO A 112 15.55 3.11 -21.27
C PRO A 112 14.06 2.87 -21.03
N TYR A 113 13.63 1.61 -20.91
CA TYR A 113 12.24 1.21 -20.67
C TYR A 113 11.99 0.75 -19.23
N ILE A 114 13.05 0.39 -18.49
CA ILE A 114 12.95 0.00 -17.08
C ILE A 114 13.05 1.27 -16.23
N TYR A 115 11.94 1.67 -15.63
CA TYR A 115 11.89 2.90 -14.81
C TYR A 115 12.52 2.71 -13.44
N ALA A 116 12.19 1.57 -12.82
CA ALA A 116 12.64 1.22 -11.49
C ALA A 116 12.72 -0.29 -11.30
N ILE A 117 13.55 -0.70 -10.35
CA ILE A 117 13.58 -2.06 -9.79
C ILE A 117 13.14 -1.95 -8.32
N SER A 118 12.17 -2.77 -7.92
CA SER A 118 11.72 -2.91 -6.53
C SER A 118 12.27 -4.20 -5.94
N VAL A 119 13.17 -4.12 -4.98
CA VAL A 119 13.65 -5.29 -4.23
C VAL A 119 12.64 -5.57 -3.14
N GLY A 120 11.85 -6.63 -3.31
CA GLY A 120 10.76 -6.96 -2.41
C GLY A 120 9.45 -6.22 -2.68
N SER A 121 8.39 -6.79 -2.11
CA SER A 121 7.07 -6.20 -1.92
C SER A 121 6.49 -6.71 -0.61
N GLU A 122 6.21 -5.84 0.35
CA GLU A 122 5.64 -6.15 1.67
C GLU A 122 6.46 -7.16 2.49
N VAL A 123 7.78 -7.10 2.36
CA VAL A 123 8.74 -8.02 2.99
C VAL A 123 8.77 -7.83 4.51
N LEU A 124 8.79 -6.58 4.97
CA LEU A 124 8.85 -6.25 6.39
C LEU A 124 7.45 -6.36 7.02
N TYR A 125 6.40 -6.03 6.28
CA TYR A 125 5.00 -6.25 6.70
C TYR A 125 4.71 -7.74 6.97
N ARG A 126 5.07 -8.63 6.03
CA ARG A 126 4.95 -10.10 6.24
C ARG A 126 5.97 -10.67 7.23
N LYS A 127 7.07 -9.95 7.47
CA LYS A 127 8.21 -10.37 8.30
C LYS A 127 8.96 -11.57 7.70
N ASP A 128 9.01 -11.65 6.36
CA ASP A 128 9.77 -12.68 5.63
C ASP A 128 11.28 -12.57 5.95
N TYR A 129 11.76 -11.33 6.14
CA TYR A 129 13.13 -10.98 6.50
C TYR A 129 13.17 -9.77 7.45
N SER A 130 14.33 -9.51 8.05
CA SER A 130 14.61 -8.25 8.75
C SER A 130 14.91 -7.10 7.78
N ASP A 131 14.83 -5.87 8.30
CA ASP A 131 15.30 -4.65 7.67
C ASP A 131 16.78 -4.73 7.24
N GLU A 132 17.61 -5.41 8.04
CA GLU A 132 19.02 -5.65 7.75
C GLU A 132 19.24 -6.55 6.53
N ILE A 133 18.50 -7.66 6.43
CA ILE A 133 18.61 -8.58 5.28
C ILE A 133 18.07 -7.91 4.02
N LEU A 134 16.95 -7.18 4.11
CA LEU A 134 16.41 -6.42 2.98
C LEU A 134 17.36 -5.30 2.53
N LEU A 135 18.01 -4.60 3.46
CA LEU A 135 19.04 -3.61 3.15
C LEU A 135 20.21 -4.25 2.37
N ASP A 136 20.70 -5.40 2.81
CA ASP A 136 21.84 -6.06 2.15
C ASP A 136 21.47 -6.60 0.76
N GLN A 137 20.22 -7.05 0.56
CA GLN A 137 19.65 -7.36 -0.75
C GLN A 137 19.58 -6.11 -1.66
N ILE A 138 19.09 -4.98 -1.15
CA ILE A 138 19.06 -3.69 -1.88
C ILE A 138 20.48 -3.24 -2.26
N ILE A 139 21.43 -3.29 -1.32
CA ILE A 139 22.83 -2.94 -1.57
C ILE A 139 23.46 -3.88 -2.61
N THR A 140 23.12 -5.18 -2.59
CA THR A 140 23.58 -6.16 -3.58
C THR A 140 23.05 -5.86 -4.98
N VAL A 141 21.77 -5.51 -5.12
CA VAL A 141 21.23 -5.06 -6.42
C VAL A 141 21.86 -3.74 -6.86
N ARG A 142 22.10 -2.77 -5.96
CA ARG A 142 22.76 -1.50 -6.30
C ARG A 142 24.19 -1.71 -6.82
N LYS A 143 24.96 -2.60 -6.20
CA LYS A 143 26.31 -3.00 -6.69
C LYS A 143 26.22 -3.58 -8.11
N LEU A 144 25.29 -4.50 -8.35
CA LEU A 144 25.11 -5.13 -9.65
C LEU A 144 24.67 -4.12 -10.74
N LEU A 145 23.75 -3.22 -10.45
CA LEU A 145 23.36 -2.16 -11.40
C LEU A 145 24.54 -1.22 -11.72
N ASN A 146 25.43 -0.96 -10.75
CA ASN A 146 26.66 -0.21 -11.01
C ASN A 146 27.64 -0.97 -11.92
N GLU A 147 27.84 -2.27 -11.69
CA GLU A 147 28.69 -3.15 -12.52
C GLU A 147 28.19 -3.24 -13.97
N MET A 148 26.86 -3.23 -14.17
CA MET A 148 26.21 -3.29 -15.48
C MET A 148 26.10 -1.94 -16.22
N ASN A 149 26.50 -0.83 -15.58
CA ASN A 149 26.25 0.54 -16.05
C ASN A 149 24.75 0.90 -16.21
N PHE A 150 23.92 0.38 -15.31
CA PHE A 150 22.46 0.59 -15.26
C PHE A 150 22.05 1.66 -14.23
N GLN A 151 22.94 2.61 -13.88
CA GLN A 151 22.70 3.58 -12.81
C GLN A 151 21.59 4.61 -13.10
N SER A 152 20.98 4.54 -14.28
CA SER A 152 19.79 5.31 -14.68
C SER A 152 18.47 4.67 -14.25
N ILE A 153 18.47 3.37 -13.89
CA ILE A 153 17.31 2.68 -13.32
C ILE A 153 17.23 3.02 -11.83
N LYS A 154 16.08 3.52 -11.36
CA LYS A 154 15.87 3.81 -9.93
C LYS A 154 15.77 2.50 -9.14
N LEU A 155 16.50 2.38 -8.04
CA LEU A 155 16.40 1.24 -7.16
C LEU A 155 15.56 1.57 -5.92
N GLY A 156 14.61 0.71 -5.61
CA GLY A 156 13.67 0.90 -4.52
C GLY A 156 13.23 -0.40 -3.87
N THR A 157 12.17 -0.29 -3.06
CA THR A 157 11.43 -1.40 -2.48
C THR A 157 9.94 -1.01 -2.37
N ALA A 158 9.08 -2.00 -2.19
CA ALA A 158 7.66 -1.81 -1.90
C ALA A 158 7.32 -2.41 -0.54
N ASP A 159 6.62 -1.66 0.31
CA ASP A 159 6.12 -2.15 1.60
C ASP A 159 4.89 -1.34 2.03
N THR A 160 4.20 -1.75 3.09
CA THR A 160 2.96 -1.09 3.52
C THR A 160 3.24 0.28 4.14
N TRP A 161 2.28 1.21 4.03
CA TRP A 161 2.38 2.54 4.62
C TRP A 161 2.74 2.50 6.11
N ASN A 162 2.21 1.53 6.87
CA ASN A 162 2.45 1.44 8.30
C ASN A 162 3.92 1.10 8.61
N VAL A 163 4.56 0.22 7.82
CA VAL A 163 5.97 -0.17 7.98
C VAL A 163 6.92 1.02 7.74
N TYR A 164 6.55 1.95 6.87
CA TYR A 164 7.26 3.22 6.72
C TYR A 164 6.92 4.22 7.84
N ALA A 165 5.67 4.26 8.29
CA ALA A 165 5.18 5.23 9.28
C ALA A 165 5.55 4.92 10.74
N ASP A 166 5.63 3.64 11.12
CA ASP A 166 6.07 3.17 12.45
C ASP A 166 7.61 3.14 12.59
N GLY A 167 8.32 3.30 11.46
CA GLY A 167 9.77 3.39 11.40
C GLY A 167 10.48 2.05 11.16
N THR A 168 9.76 0.94 10.96
CA THR A 168 10.35 -0.37 10.64
C THR A 168 11.23 -0.31 9.38
N ALA A 169 10.85 0.49 8.38
CA ALA A 169 11.66 0.71 7.17
C ALA A 169 12.81 1.74 7.32
N ASN A 170 12.99 2.41 8.46
CA ASN A 170 13.93 3.54 8.57
C ASN A 170 15.37 3.20 8.14
N ARG A 171 15.81 1.95 8.36
CA ARG A 171 17.15 1.50 8.00
C ARG A 171 17.36 1.29 6.49
N ILE A 172 16.30 0.95 5.74
CA ILE A 172 16.36 0.74 4.29
C ILE A 172 16.19 2.05 3.50
N ILE A 173 15.44 3.03 4.02
CA ILE A 173 15.10 4.29 3.32
C ILE A 173 16.35 4.99 2.76
N GLY A 174 17.44 5.07 3.54
CA GLY A 174 18.69 5.73 3.11
C GLY A 174 19.40 5.09 1.91
N ALA A 175 19.01 3.87 1.50
CA ALA A 175 19.58 3.14 0.36
C ALA A 175 18.68 3.13 -0.89
N LEU A 176 17.56 3.88 -0.89
CA LEU A 176 16.60 3.94 -2.00
C LEU A 176 16.79 5.21 -2.86
N ASP A 177 16.51 5.09 -4.16
CA ASP A 177 16.23 6.24 -5.04
C ASP A 177 14.70 6.50 -5.15
N ILE A 178 13.91 5.44 -4.95
CA ILE A 178 12.43 5.43 -5.03
C ILE A 178 11.84 4.52 -3.94
N ALA A 179 10.74 4.95 -3.33
CA ALA A 179 9.96 4.17 -2.38
C ALA A 179 8.54 3.94 -2.91
N PHE A 180 8.10 2.68 -2.92
CA PHE A 180 6.74 2.29 -3.27
C PHE A 180 5.95 2.03 -1.98
N VAL A 181 4.89 2.81 -1.75
CA VAL A 181 4.10 2.78 -0.52
C VAL A 181 2.75 2.15 -0.79
N ASN A 182 2.55 0.92 -0.31
CA ASN A 182 1.28 0.21 -0.47
C ASN A 182 0.26 0.70 0.57
N SER A 183 -0.95 1.05 0.12
CA SER A 183 -2.03 1.42 1.04
C SER A 183 -3.41 1.04 0.53
N PHE A 184 -4.11 0.24 1.35
CA PHE A 184 -5.45 -0.28 1.08
C PHE A 184 -6.35 -0.01 2.29
N PRO A 185 -7.14 1.08 2.30
CA PRO A 185 -8.12 1.34 3.37
C PRO A 185 -9.15 0.20 3.54
N TYR A 186 -9.35 -0.60 2.48
CA TYR A 186 -10.09 -1.86 2.54
C TYR A 186 -9.56 -2.80 3.65
N TRP A 187 -8.25 -3.07 3.66
CA TRP A 187 -7.60 -3.94 4.65
C TRP A 187 -7.42 -3.29 6.03
N GLN A 188 -7.82 -2.02 6.17
CA GLN A 188 -7.96 -1.34 7.46
C GLN A 188 -9.40 -1.44 8.01
N GLY A 189 -10.33 -1.99 7.22
CA GLY A 189 -11.72 -2.21 7.62
C GLY A 189 -12.62 -0.98 7.59
N TYR A 190 -12.16 0.13 6.98
CA TYR A 190 -12.94 1.35 6.85
C TYR A 190 -14.06 1.23 5.81
N ALA A 191 -15.22 1.82 6.09
CA ALA A 191 -16.27 2.00 5.09
C ALA A 191 -15.80 2.93 3.95
N ILE A 192 -16.45 2.84 2.78
CA ILE A 192 -16.00 3.47 1.54
C ILE A 192 -15.93 5.02 1.66
N GLU A 193 -16.85 5.62 2.39
CA GLU A 193 -16.94 7.05 2.71
C GLU A 193 -15.77 7.55 3.58
N HIS A 194 -15.09 6.66 4.31
CA HIS A 194 -13.92 6.97 5.13
C HIS A 194 -12.59 6.64 4.44
N SER A 195 -12.62 5.85 3.36
CA SER A 195 -11.43 5.39 2.62
C SER A 195 -10.54 6.55 2.14
N VAL A 196 -11.14 7.65 1.70
CA VAL A 196 -10.44 8.86 1.23
C VAL A 196 -9.66 9.53 2.36
N TYR A 197 -10.24 9.63 3.56
CA TYR A 197 -9.58 10.28 4.69
C TYR A 197 -8.42 9.44 5.24
N SER A 198 -8.64 8.14 5.46
CA SER A 198 -7.57 7.22 5.87
C SER A 198 -6.41 7.28 4.88
N PHE A 199 -6.67 7.03 3.60
CA PHE A 199 -5.63 6.98 2.58
C PHE A 199 -4.75 8.22 2.56
N PHE A 200 -5.33 9.42 2.55
CA PHE A 200 -4.55 10.65 2.51
C PHE A 200 -3.88 11.02 3.84
N ALA A 201 -4.41 10.57 4.99
CA ALA A 201 -3.71 10.67 6.26
C ALA A 201 -2.47 9.75 6.29
N ASP A 202 -2.65 8.48 5.93
CA ASP A 202 -1.62 7.43 5.93
C ASP A 202 -0.47 7.78 4.98
N ILE A 203 -0.80 8.13 3.73
CA ILE A 203 0.19 8.50 2.69
C ILE A 203 0.88 9.82 3.01
N SER A 204 0.17 10.83 3.54
CA SER A 204 0.80 12.10 3.95
C SER A 204 1.80 11.89 5.10
N ASN A 205 1.42 11.12 6.11
CA ASN A 205 2.32 10.77 7.22
C ASN A 205 3.55 10.01 6.73
N THR A 206 3.35 8.97 5.93
CA THR A 206 4.43 8.15 5.34
C THR A 206 5.40 8.98 4.50
N ILE A 207 4.88 9.86 3.63
CA ILE A 207 5.69 10.77 2.82
C ILE A 207 6.53 11.71 3.69
N ASN A 208 5.98 12.20 4.82
CA ASN A 208 6.72 13.05 5.74
C ASN A 208 7.85 12.29 6.46
N VAL A 209 7.62 11.03 6.87
CA VAL A 209 8.68 10.18 7.45
C VAL A 209 9.80 9.96 6.44
N ILE A 210 9.48 9.46 5.24
CA ILE A 210 10.47 9.20 4.17
C ILE A 210 11.27 10.47 3.84
N ARG A 211 10.61 11.62 3.67
CA ARG A 211 11.28 12.90 3.34
C ARG A 211 12.08 13.50 4.50
N SER A 212 11.79 13.16 5.75
CA SER A 212 12.61 13.57 6.90
C SER A 212 13.93 12.80 6.98
N MET A 213 13.94 11.55 6.50
CA MET A 213 15.13 10.69 6.40
C MET A 213 15.96 11.02 5.14
N ASN A 214 15.33 11.14 3.97
CA ASN A 214 15.97 11.59 2.73
C ASN A 214 14.96 12.26 1.79
N TYR A 215 15.03 13.59 1.70
CA TYR A 215 14.12 14.41 0.89
C TYR A 215 14.17 14.11 -0.62
N ASN A 216 15.26 13.52 -1.12
CA ASN A 216 15.46 13.27 -2.54
C ASN A 216 14.80 11.97 -3.05
N ILE A 217 14.23 11.15 -2.15
CA ILE A 217 13.55 9.91 -2.53
C ILE A 217 12.25 10.24 -3.26
N GLU A 218 12.08 9.65 -4.43
CA GLU A 218 10.81 9.67 -5.13
C GLU A 218 9.82 8.74 -4.45
N VAL A 219 8.59 9.18 -4.18
CA VAL A 219 7.58 8.36 -3.52
C VAL A 219 6.41 8.12 -4.46
N TRP A 220 6.14 6.85 -4.72
CA TRP A 220 4.97 6.37 -5.45
C TRP A 220 4.01 5.70 -4.46
N ILE A 221 2.71 5.81 -4.72
CA ILE A 221 1.74 4.86 -4.17
C ILE A 221 1.99 3.54 -4.91
N GLY A 222 2.56 2.58 -4.18
CA GLY A 222 3.13 1.35 -4.71
C GLY A 222 2.08 0.40 -5.24
N GLU A 223 1.00 0.23 -4.47
CA GLU A 223 -0.22 -0.47 -4.80
C GLU A 223 -1.37 0.19 -4.04
N THR A 224 -2.51 0.40 -4.71
CA THR A 224 -3.79 0.75 -4.07
C THR A 224 -4.95 0.38 -4.98
N GLY A 225 -6.13 0.16 -4.40
CA GLY A 225 -7.35 -0.20 -5.11
C GLY A 225 -8.51 -0.47 -4.15
N TRP A 226 -9.59 -1.01 -4.69
CA TRP A 226 -10.72 -1.51 -3.91
C TRP A 226 -11.39 -2.69 -4.67
N PRO A 227 -11.72 -3.81 -3.99
CA PRO A 227 -12.21 -5.01 -4.67
C PRO A 227 -13.68 -4.88 -5.07
N THR A 228 -14.07 -5.48 -6.20
CA THR A 228 -15.43 -5.32 -6.75
C THR A 228 -16.44 -6.37 -6.31
N ASP A 229 -15.99 -7.47 -5.71
CA ASP A 229 -16.78 -8.61 -5.23
C ASP A 229 -15.99 -9.32 -4.11
N GLY A 230 -16.61 -10.22 -3.35
CA GLY A 230 -16.02 -10.99 -2.25
C GLY A 230 -16.61 -10.70 -0.87
N LEU A 231 -15.90 -11.09 0.18
CA LEU A 231 -16.33 -10.96 1.58
C LEU A 231 -15.85 -9.65 2.21
N THR A 232 -16.80 -8.81 2.64
CA THR A 232 -16.59 -7.59 3.47
C THR A 232 -15.56 -7.78 4.57
N TYR A 233 -14.62 -6.84 4.70
CA TYR A 233 -13.61 -6.83 5.76
C TYR A 233 -13.90 -5.68 6.74
N GLY A 234 -14.22 -5.97 8.00
CA GLY A 234 -14.73 -4.94 8.92
C GLY A 234 -15.98 -4.24 8.36
N ALA A 235 -15.90 -2.94 8.09
CA ALA A 235 -16.94 -2.17 7.39
C ALA A 235 -16.63 -1.92 5.89
N ALA A 236 -15.50 -2.42 5.38
CA ALA A 236 -15.11 -2.27 3.99
C ALA A 236 -15.87 -3.27 3.09
N VAL A 237 -16.90 -2.79 2.40
CA VAL A 237 -17.74 -3.62 1.50
C VAL A 237 -17.17 -3.63 0.08
N PRO A 238 -16.86 -4.80 -0.51
CA PRO A 238 -16.51 -4.90 -1.93
C PRO A 238 -17.72 -4.64 -2.82
N SER A 239 -17.58 -3.80 -3.85
CA SER A 239 -18.59 -3.59 -4.90
C SER A 239 -18.00 -2.85 -6.09
N VAL A 240 -18.62 -2.96 -7.28
CA VAL A 240 -18.22 -2.20 -8.48
C VAL A 240 -18.37 -0.69 -8.27
N GLU A 241 -19.43 -0.27 -7.58
CA GLU A 241 -19.73 1.12 -7.22
C GLU A 241 -18.70 1.67 -6.24
N ASN A 242 -18.34 0.89 -5.22
CA ASN A 242 -17.32 1.28 -4.24
C ASN A 242 -15.93 1.36 -4.88
N ALA A 243 -15.59 0.46 -5.79
CA ALA A 243 -14.35 0.55 -6.55
C ALA A 243 -14.32 1.73 -7.52
N ALA A 244 -15.43 2.05 -8.19
CA ALA A 244 -15.57 3.26 -9.00
C ALA A 244 -15.43 4.54 -8.14
N TYR A 245 -16.02 4.56 -6.94
CA TYR A 245 -15.86 5.66 -5.98
C TYR A 245 -14.41 5.80 -5.52
N PHE A 246 -13.73 4.70 -5.19
CA PHE A 246 -12.34 4.69 -4.78
C PHE A 246 -11.41 5.18 -5.90
N TRP A 247 -11.61 4.71 -7.13
CA TRP A 247 -10.90 5.19 -8.30
C TRP A 247 -11.07 6.71 -8.46
N ALA A 248 -12.32 7.17 -8.47
CA ALA A 248 -12.67 8.57 -8.65
C ALA A 248 -12.14 9.48 -7.54
N ASN A 249 -12.17 9.05 -6.27
CA ASN A 249 -11.90 9.93 -5.10
C ASN A 249 -10.55 9.71 -4.42
N VAL A 250 -9.91 8.54 -4.60
CA VAL A 250 -8.54 8.28 -4.12
C VAL A 250 -7.55 8.35 -5.28
N ILE A 251 -7.56 7.37 -6.19
CA ILE A 251 -6.54 7.24 -7.26
C ILE A 251 -6.46 8.51 -8.09
N CYS A 252 -7.58 8.98 -8.65
CA CYS A 252 -7.61 10.22 -9.42
C CYS A 252 -7.21 11.46 -8.60
N THR A 253 -7.53 11.52 -7.30
CA THR A 253 -7.13 12.65 -6.43
C THR A 253 -5.61 12.65 -6.20
N SER A 254 -5.00 11.49 -6.00
CA SER A 254 -3.54 11.35 -5.91
C SER A 254 -2.85 11.86 -7.17
N LEU A 255 -3.33 11.44 -8.35
CA LEU A 255 -2.80 11.91 -9.65
C LEU A 255 -2.95 13.43 -9.81
N PHE A 256 -4.09 14.03 -9.42
CA PHE A 256 -4.24 15.50 -9.46
C PHE A 256 -3.30 16.23 -8.49
N ASN A 257 -2.92 15.62 -7.36
CA ASN A 257 -1.96 16.18 -6.41
C ASN A 257 -0.48 15.89 -6.76
N GLY A 258 -0.21 15.34 -7.96
CA GLY A 258 1.15 15.01 -8.39
C GLY A 258 1.79 13.82 -7.69
N LEU A 259 0.98 12.94 -7.10
CA LEU A 259 1.42 11.64 -6.59
C LEU A 259 1.27 10.59 -7.69
N ASN A 260 2.35 9.88 -7.97
CA ASN A 260 2.33 8.75 -8.92
C ASN A 260 1.68 7.54 -8.25
N VAL A 261 0.87 6.79 -9.00
CA VAL A 261 0.05 5.69 -8.47
C VAL A 261 0.16 4.48 -9.36
N VAL A 262 0.49 3.32 -8.79
CA VAL A 262 0.22 2.03 -9.43
C VAL A 262 -1.08 1.46 -8.86
N ALA A 263 -2.08 1.29 -9.72
CA ALA A 263 -3.35 0.68 -9.37
C ALA A 263 -3.20 -0.84 -9.25
N PHE A 264 -3.75 -1.41 -8.18
CA PHE A 264 -3.90 -2.84 -7.96
C PHE A 264 -5.38 -3.22 -8.20
N GLU A 265 -5.72 -3.84 -9.33
CA GLU A 265 -4.83 -4.27 -10.43
C GLU A 265 -5.49 -4.23 -11.82
N LEU A 266 -4.76 -4.57 -12.88
CA LEU A 266 -5.29 -4.48 -14.24
C LEU A 266 -6.49 -5.41 -14.48
N MET A 267 -6.38 -6.70 -14.12
CA MET A 267 -7.39 -7.72 -14.38
C MET A 267 -7.55 -8.63 -13.17
N ASP A 268 -8.76 -9.16 -12.99
CA ASP A 268 -9.06 -10.17 -11.96
C ASP A 268 -8.15 -11.39 -12.07
N GLU A 269 -7.54 -11.79 -10.94
CA GLU A 269 -6.71 -12.99 -10.81
C GLU A 269 -7.43 -14.08 -9.99
N PRO A 270 -8.42 -14.82 -10.54
CA PRO A 270 -9.26 -15.75 -9.79
C PRO A 270 -8.55 -16.96 -9.17
N TRP A 271 -7.27 -17.18 -9.52
CA TRP A 271 -6.39 -18.17 -8.91
C TRP A 271 -5.78 -17.73 -7.58
N LYS A 272 -5.83 -16.43 -7.22
CA LYS A 272 -5.35 -15.96 -5.91
C LYS A 272 -6.14 -16.61 -4.77
N GLY A 273 -5.45 -16.87 -3.67
CA GLY A 273 -6.04 -17.47 -2.47
C GLY A 273 -6.94 -16.50 -1.69
N ASN A 274 -7.37 -16.90 -0.50
CA ASN A 274 -7.90 -15.93 0.45
C ASN A 274 -6.72 -15.21 1.13
N ALA A 275 -6.86 -13.90 1.35
CA ALA A 275 -5.96 -13.12 2.20
C ALA A 275 -6.48 -13.08 3.64
N ILE A 276 -5.64 -12.61 4.56
CA ILE A 276 -5.94 -12.37 5.97
C ILE A 276 -5.38 -10.98 6.32
N GLY A 277 -6.25 -10.04 6.68
CA GLY A 277 -5.83 -8.71 7.14
C GLY A 277 -5.45 -8.69 8.63
N LEU A 278 -4.92 -7.57 9.12
CA LEU A 278 -4.35 -7.44 10.48
C LEU A 278 -5.31 -7.81 11.64
N SER A 279 -6.63 -7.72 11.46
CA SER A 279 -7.63 -8.20 12.44
C SER A 279 -7.70 -9.73 12.61
N GLY A 280 -7.01 -10.50 11.76
CA GLY A 280 -7.14 -11.96 11.66
C GLY A 280 -8.35 -12.44 10.83
N GLN A 281 -9.22 -11.53 10.37
CA GLN A 281 -10.31 -11.89 9.46
C GLN A 281 -9.76 -12.29 8.08
N SER A 282 -10.19 -13.45 7.57
CA SER A 282 -9.92 -13.88 6.20
C SER A 282 -10.97 -13.35 5.21
N SER A 283 -10.56 -13.04 3.98
CA SER A 283 -11.46 -12.70 2.88
C SER A 283 -10.94 -13.21 1.52
N ASN A 284 -11.86 -13.47 0.59
CA ASN A 284 -11.61 -13.96 -0.77
C ASN A 284 -11.50 -12.84 -1.83
N VAL A 285 -11.45 -11.57 -1.42
CA VAL A 285 -11.42 -10.39 -2.32
C VAL A 285 -10.25 -10.35 -3.30
N GLU A 286 -9.17 -11.10 -3.04
CA GLU A 286 -7.98 -11.17 -3.90
C GLU A 286 -8.26 -11.47 -5.37
N LYS A 287 -9.39 -12.13 -5.64
CA LYS A 287 -9.82 -12.53 -6.98
C LYS A 287 -10.46 -11.38 -7.78
N PHE A 288 -10.69 -10.22 -7.15
CA PHE A 288 -11.64 -9.21 -7.61
C PHE A 288 -11.11 -7.77 -7.60
N TRP A 289 -9.79 -7.57 -7.46
CA TRP A 289 -9.11 -6.26 -7.51
C TRP A 289 -9.00 -5.67 -8.94
N GLY A 290 -9.30 -6.45 -9.98
CA GLY A 290 -9.13 -6.02 -11.37
C GLY A 290 -10.03 -4.83 -11.73
N VAL A 291 -9.48 -3.80 -12.37
CA VAL A 291 -10.29 -2.73 -12.98
C VAL A 291 -11.00 -3.21 -14.26
N PHE A 292 -10.43 -4.22 -14.92
CA PHE A 292 -11.07 -5.05 -15.93
C PHE A 292 -11.43 -6.43 -15.35
N THR A 293 -12.54 -7.01 -15.81
CA THR A 293 -12.80 -8.45 -15.70
C THR A 293 -11.78 -9.24 -16.51
N ILE A 294 -11.67 -10.54 -16.24
CA ILE A 294 -10.77 -11.44 -16.98
C ILE A 294 -11.10 -11.57 -18.49
N ASP A 295 -12.34 -11.27 -18.89
CA ASP A 295 -12.75 -11.16 -20.30
C ASP A 295 -12.30 -9.83 -20.97
N LYS A 296 -11.40 -9.08 -20.34
CA LYS A 296 -10.93 -7.75 -20.74
C LYS A 296 -12.06 -6.69 -20.84
N ARG A 297 -13.22 -6.94 -20.22
CA ARG A 297 -14.32 -5.97 -20.09
C ARG A 297 -14.06 -5.03 -18.90
N GLN A 298 -14.07 -3.73 -19.14
CA GLN A 298 -13.90 -2.69 -18.12
C GLN A 298 -15.06 -2.71 -17.12
N LYS A 299 -14.77 -2.71 -15.80
CA LYS A 299 -15.81 -2.74 -14.76
C LYS A 299 -16.42 -1.37 -14.47
N TYR A 300 -15.59 -0.32 -14.48
CA TYR A 300 -15.99 1.05 -14.18
C TYR A 300 -15.11 2.07 -14.93
N SER A 301 -15.57 3.33 -15.01
CA SER A 301 -14.85 4.40 -15.70
C SER A 301 -13.46 4.62 -15.10
N LEU A 302 -12.42 4.54 -15.94
CA LEU A 302 -11.05 4.92 -15.57
C LEU A 302 -10.76 6.41 -15.80
N GLU A 303 -11.63 7.09 -16.57
CA GLU A 303 -11.59 8.54 -16.74
C GLU A 303 -11.76 9.24 -15.38
N CYS A 304 -10.82 10.14 -15.06
CA CYS A 304 -10.88 10.90 -13.82
C CYS A 304 -11.87 12.07 -13.94
N PRO A 305 -12.78 12.26 -12.98
CA PRO A 305 -13.69 13.41 -12.96
C PRO A 305 -12.93 14.73 -13.06
N LYS A 306 -13.51 15.74 -13.71
CA LYS A 306 -12.85 17.03 -13.89
C LYS A 306 -12.69 17.69 -12.53
N GLU A 307 -11.56 18.37 -12.34
CA GLU A 307 -11.19 18.98 -11.06
C GLU A 307 -12.27 19.93 -10.51
N SER A 308 -12.97 20.64 -11.41
CA SER A 308 -14.13 21.50 -11.13
C SER A 308 -15.35 20.78 -10.51
N GLU A 309 -15.52 19.49 -10.76
CA GLU A 309 -16.71 18.71 -10.35
C GLU A 309 -16.61 18.28 -8.87
N LYS A 310 -15.39 18.12 -8.34
CA LYS A 310 -15.15 17.75 -6.92
C LYS A 310 -15.31 18.91 -5.95
N VAL A 311 -14.86 20.12 -6.33
CA VAL A 311 -14.93 21.30 -5.45
C VAL A 311 -16.39 21.67 -5.17
N ILE A 312 -17.27 21.61 -6.19
CA ILE A 312 -18.66 22.06 -6.07
C ILE A 312 -19.56 21.01 -5.39
N SER A 313 -19.37 19.71 -5.66
CA SER A 313 -20.18 18.64 -5.04
C SER A 313 -19.92 18.47 -3.53
N SER A 314 -18.66 18.55 -3.11
CA SER A 314 -18.25 18.49 -1.70
C SER A 314 -18.73 19.69 -0.87
N ILE A 315 -18.82 20.88 -1.50
CA ILE A 315 -19.29 22.10 -0.85
C ILE A 315 -20.81 22.15 -0.79
N ASN A 316 -21.51 21.89 -1.90
CA ASN A 316 -22.98 22.00 -1.95
C ASN A 316 -23.68 20.97 -1.06
N SER A 317 -23.15 19.74 -0.94
CA SER A 317 -23.69 18.73 -0.01
C SER A 317 -23.54 19.15 1.46
N LYS A 318 -22.42 19.79 1.83
CA LYS A 318 -22.22 20.36 3.17
C LYS A 318 -23.11 21.58 3.43
N ILE A 319 -23.28 22.48 2.47
CA ILE A 319 -24.14 23.66 2.61
C ILE A 319 -25.60 23.25 2.82
N ASN A 320 -26.13 22.32 2.02
CA ASN A 320 -27.52 21.88 2.14
C ASN A 320 -27.82 21.23 3.51
N ASN A 321 -26.88 20.42 4.03
CA ASN A 321 -27.03 19.80 5.35
C ASN A 321 -26.86 20.79 6.52
N LEU A 322 -26.19 21.93 6.30
CA LEU A 322 -26.07 23.01 7.27
C LEU A 322 -27.29 23.96 7.27
N SER A 323 -28.02 24.09 6.16
CA SER A 323 -29.25 24.89 6.11
C SER A 323 -30.44 24.23 6.81
N ASP A 324 -30.50 22.89 6.86
CA ASP A 324 -31.67 22.15 7.35
C ASP A 324 -31.59 21.79 8.86
N SER A 325 -30.46 22.07 9.50
CA SER A 325 -30.19 21.78 10.93
C SER A 325 -30.11 23.04 11.81
N GLY A 326 -30.41 24.22 11.25
CA GLY A 326 -29.96 25.52 11.78
C GLY A 326 -31.03 26.47 12.33
N ASN A 327 -32.23 26.04 12.73
CA ASN A 327 -33.24 26.98 13.27
C ASN A 327 -34.21 26.45 14.36
N THR A 328 -33.67 26.07 15.52
CA THR A 328 -34.39 26.15 16.80
C THR A 328 -33.46 26.62 17.92
N ASN A 329 -33.22 27.93 18.02
CA ASN A 329 -32.61 28.50 19.21
C ASN A 329 -33.67 28.65 20.31
N SER A 330 -33.43 28.02 21.46
CA SER A 330 -34.23 28.20 22.66
C SER A 330 -34.11 29.63 23.20
N ASP A 331 -35.21 30.20 23.66
CA ASP A 331 -35.17 31.22 24.70
C ASP A 331 -36.20 30.85 25.78
N GLY A 332 -35.87 31.12 27.05
CA GLY A 332 -36.51 30.48 28.19
C GLY A 332 -36.93 31.46 29.28
N SER A 333 -38.22 31.47 29.61
CA SER A 333 -38.74 32.17 30.78
C SER A 333 -39.99 31.46 31.32
N LYS A 334 -40.03 31.26 32.64
CA LYS A 334 -41.19 30.69 33.36
C LYS A 334 -42.12 31.80 33.83
N VAL A 335 -43.42 31.61 33.64
CA VAL A 335 -44.50 32.17 34.49
C VAL A 335 -45.58 31.09 34.60
N ASP A 336 -46.16 30.92 35.79
CA ASP A 336 -47.19 29.92 36.09
C ASP A 336 -48.63 30.44 35.85
N SER A 337 -49.61 29.55 36.13
CA SER A 337 -51.07 29.75 36.30
C SER A 337 -52.02 29.65 35.09
N ASP A 338 -52.91 28.66 35.20
CA ASP A 338 -54.35 28.62 34.89
C ASP A 338 -54.87 29.17 33.55
N ASN A 339 -55.40 28.29 32.68
CA ASN A 339 -56.85 27.99 32.72
C ASN A 339 -57.31 26.74 31.92
N THR A 340 -58.60 26.46 32.09
CA THR A 340 -59.45 25.30 31.73
C THR A 340 -59.77 24.99 30.25
N ASP A 341 -60.14 23.70 30.04
CA ASP A 341 -61.24 23.15 29.21
C ASP A 341 -61.18 22.96 27.67
N ASN A 342 -61.37 21.68 27.28
CA ASN A 342 -62.10 21.11 26.11
C ASN A 342 -61.71 21.55 24.67
N ASP A 343 -61.86 20.72 23.62
CA ASP A 343 -62.43 19.37 23.43
C ASP A 343 -61.43 18.48 22.60
N GLY A 344 -61.67 17.25 22.15
CA GLY A 344 -62.77 16.30 22.41
C GLY A 344 -63.21 15.50 21.18
N SER A 345 -62.40 14.53 20.72
CA SER A 345 -62.88 13.52 19.76
C SER A 345 -62.30 12.13 20.02
N LYS A 346 -63.18 11.12 20.04
CA LYS A 346 -62.86 9.69 20.06
C LYS A 346 -63.41 9.03 18.80
N THR A 347 -62.67 8.08 18.25
CA THR A 347 -63.25 6.97 17.49
C THR A 347 -62.55 5.68 17.93
N ASP A 348 -63.33 4.73 18.44
CA ASP A 348 -62.83 3.52 19.11
C ASP A 348 -63.70 2.33 18.70
N PHE A 349 -63.11 1.39 17.95
CA PHE A 349 -63.68 0.12 17.46
C PHE A 349 -62.50 -0.75 17.01
N GLY A 350 -62.34 -2.02 17.43
CA GLY A 350 -63.07 -2.79 18.43
C GLY A 350 -62.49 -4.22 18.50
N ASN A 351 -62.60 -4.89 19.65
CA ASN A 351 -61.94 -6.18 19.90
C ASN A 351 -62.41 -7.34 19.00
N ALA A 352 -61.50 -8.31 18.83
CA ALA A 352 -61.84 -9.73 18.81
C ALA A 352 -60.84 -10.49 19.69
N ASP A 353 -61.31 -11.08 20.78
CA ASP A 353 -60.53 -11.86 21.76
C ASP A 353 -60.62 -13.39 21.49
N ASN A 354 -60.06 -14.17 22.43
CA ASN A 354 -60.22 -15.63 22.63
C ASN A 354 -59.51 -16.59 21.67
N ASP A 355 -59.12 -17.80 22.10
CA ASP A 355 -58.71 -18.31 23.43
C ASP A 355 -57.72 -19.49 23.24
N GLY A 356 -57.07 -20.07 24.27
CA GLY A 356 -57.57 -21.25 25.01
C GLY A 356 -57.22 -22.59 24.32
N SER A 357 -56.73 -23.66 24.97
CA SER A 357 -56.27 -23.89 26.35
C SER A 357 -55.40 -25.18 26.44
N LYS A 358 -54.97 -25.49 27.67
CA LYS A 358 -54.16 -26.60 28.26
C LYS A 358 -54.59 -28.05 27.84
N THR A 359 -53.89 -29.17 28.14
CA THR A 359 -53.19 -29.61 29.39
C THR A 359 -52.12 -30.72 29.20
N ASP A 360 -51.14 -30.77 30.12
CA ASP A 360 -50.49 -31.89 30.87
C ASP A 360 -50.65 -33.37 30.38
N PHE A 361 -49.69 -34.30 30.58
CA PHE A 361 -48.87 -34.62 31.78
C PHE A 361 -47.58 -35.42 31.45
N GLY A 362 -46.57 -35.50 32.35
CA GLY A 362 -45.61 -36.64 32.29
C GLY A 362 -44.19 -36.66 32.93
N ASN A 363 -44.00 -36.28 34.21
CA ASN A 363 -42.91 -36.74 35.13
C ASN A 363 -41.39 -36.49 34.91
N ALA A 364 -40.67 -36.50 36.06
CA ALA A 364 -39.28 -36.96 36.33
C ALA A 364 -38.06 -36.00 36.19
N ASP A 365 -37.92 -35.12 37.18
CA ASP A 365 -36.75 -34.89 38.06
C ASP A 365 -35.28 -35.18 37.63
N ASN A 366 -34.44 -34.17 37.89
CA ASN A 366 -33.04 -34.20 38.38
C ASN A 366 -31.83 -34.55 37.48
N ASP A 367 -30.84 -33.64 37.59
CA ASP A 367 -29.36 -33.80 37.61
C ASP A 367 -28.63 -34.72 36.60
N GLY A 368 -27.62 -34.17 35.95
CA GLY A 368 -26.71 -34.90 35.07
C GLY A 368 -25.63 -34.00 34.45
N SER A 369 -24.54 -33.74 35.16
CA SER A 369 -23.39 -32.97 34.65
C SER A 369 -22.21 -33.86 34.23
N LYS A 370 -21.61 -33.53 33.08
CA LYS A 370 -20.27 -33.90 32.56
C LYS A 370 -20.01 -35.32 31.98
N THR A 371 -19.40 -35.25 30.79
CA THR A 371 -18.30 -36.08 30.24
C THR A 371 -18.45 -37.59 30.03
N ASP A 372 -18.51 -37.94 28.74
CA ASP A 372 -17.82 -39.07 28.08
C ASP A 372 -17.20 -38.48 26.79
N SER A 373 -15.98 -38.76 26.31
CA SER A 373 -15.00 -39.83 26.51
C SER A 373 -15.29 -41.15 25.78
N CYS A 374 -14.35 -41.60 24.94
CA CYS A 374 -14.33 -42.93 24.32
C CYS A 374 -12.90 -43.46 24.30
N ASN A 375 -12.72 -44.66 24.85
CA ASN A 375 -11.47 -45.43 24.88
C ASN A 375 -11.30 -46.21 23.54
N THR A 376 -10.32 -47.07 23.26
CA THR A 376 -9.40 -47.86 24.10
C THR A 376 -8.03 -48.10 23.44
N ASP A 377 -7.01 -48.13 24.30
CA ASP A 377 -5.91 -49.10 24.42
C ASP A 377 -5.13 -49.58 23.17
N ASN A 378 -3.80 -49.35 23.21
CA ASN A 378 -2.87 -50.40 23.68
C ASN A 378 -1.47 -49.83 23.98
N ASP A 379 -0.80 -50.41 24.97
CA ASP A 379 0.64 -50.24 25.26
C ASP A 379 1.21 -51.60 25.70
N GLY A 380 2.46 -51.89 25.39
CA GLY A 380 3.08 -53.20 25.61
C GLY A 380 4.49 -53.32 25.05
N SER A 381 5.47 -53.56 25.91
CA SER A 381 6.90 -53.52 25.60
C SER A 381 7.59 -54.89 25.71
N LYS A 382 8.63 -55.14 24.87
CA LYS A 382 9.95 -55.79 25.18
C LYS A 382 10.59 -56.55 23.99
N VAL A 383 11.94 -56.49 23.91
CA VAL A 383 12.92 -57.59 23.61
C VAL A 383 12.85 -58.26 22.22
N ASP A 384 13.92 -58.49 21.43
CA ASP A 384 15.38 -58.17 21.44
C ASP A 384 15.94 -58.57 20.02
N SER A 385 17.19 -58.43 19.56
CA SER A 385 18.51 -57.92 20.04
C SER A 385 19.41 -57.58 18.81
N ASP A 386 20.70 -57.23 19.04
CA ASP A 386 21.86 -57.34 18.11
C ASP A 386 21.96 -56.37 16.89
N ASN A 387 23.12 -55.82 16.49
CA ASN A 387 24.47 -55.76 17.11
C ASN A 387 25.39 -54.72 16.42
N THR A 388 26.42 -54.23 17.15
CA THR A 388 27.75 -53.75 16.67
C THR A 388 27.85 -52.57 15.66
N ASP A 389 28.85 -51.68 15.64
CA ASP A 389 29.98 -51.38 16.57
C ASP A 389 30.62 -50.02 16.18
N ASN A 390 31.29 -49.36 17.14
CA ASN A 390 32.42 -48.39 17.00
C ASN A 390 32.19 -47.07 16.19
N ASP A 391 32.91 -45.96 16.44
CA ASP A 391 33.82 -45.58 17.55
C ASP A 391 33.85 -44.05 17.73
N SER A 392 34.34 -43.59 18.89
CA SER A 392 34.59 -42.17 19.21
C SER A 392 35.91 -41.63 18.64
N PHE A 393 36.01 -40.32 18.37
CA PHE A 393 37.24 -39.56 18.66
C PHE A 393 37.00 -38.04 18.75
N ASP A 394 37.38 -37.45 19.87
CA ASP A 394 37.65 -36.00 20.04
C ASP A 394 39.17 -35.77 19.89
N GLU A 395 39.59 -34.66 19.28
CA GLU A 395 40.75 -33.82 19.67
C GLU A 395 40.83 -32.62 18.69
N ILE A 396 40.72 -31.37 19.16
CA ILE A 396 41.81 -30.49 19.66
C ILE A 396 42.88 -30.17 18.59
N PHE A 397 42.97 -28.89 18.24
CA PHE A 397 44.26 -28.18 18.12
C PHE A 397 44.07 -26.68 18.39
N HIS A 398 44.67 -26.20 19.49
CA HIS A 398 45.12 -24.81 19.63
C HIS A 398 46.52 -24.71 19.00
N ASP A 399 46.91 -23.54 18.50
CA ASP A 399 48.01 -22.77 19.11
C ASP A 399 48.15 -21.39 18.45
N ASP A 400 48.78 -20.47 19.18
CA ASP A 400 48.73 -19.02 18.99
C ASP A 400 50.09 -18.43 18.52
N ASP A 401 50.17 -17.09 18.55
CA ASP A 401 51.36 -16.23 18.57
C ASP A 401 52.21 -16.02 17.28
N PHE A 402 52.20 -14.76 16.82
CA PHE A 402 53.38 -13.90 17.09
C PHE A 402 53.05 -12.38 17.10
N LEU A 403 52.97 -11.80 18.31
CA LEU A 403 53.76 -10.65 18.81
C LEU A 403 54.48 -9.69 17.80
N THR A 404 54.58 -8.36 17.97
CA THR A 404 53.95 -7.31 18.82
C THR A 404 54.45 -5.91 18.37
N ASP A 405 53.78 -4.84 18.82
CA ASP A 405 54.30 -3.47 19.05
C ASP A 405 54.80 -2.60 17.86
N ILE A 406 54.30 -1.35 17.80
CA ILE A 406 55.10 -0.12 18.02
C ILE A 406 54.19 1.11 18.26
N LYS A 407 54.68 2.00 19.13
CA LYS A 407 54.00 3.15 19.76
C LYS A 407 53.62 4.29 18.81
N GLU A 408 52.65 5.11 19.22
CA GLU A 408 52.48 6.48 18.72
C GLU A 408 53.75 7.35 18.94
N PRO A 409 53.86 8.51 18.26
CA PRO A 409 53.46 9.74 18.98
C PRO A 409 52.78 10.84 18.13
N ASN A 410 51.79 11.49 18.74
CA ASN A 410 51.45 12.92 18.64
C ASN A 410 51.89 13.68 17.37
N LYS A 411 50.94 13.91 16.44
CA LYS A 411 50.95 15.10 15.57
C LYS A 411 49.56 15.71 15.45
N SER A 412 49.41 16.93 15.94
CA SER A 412 48.24 17.75 15.66
C SER A 412 48.26 18.23 14.21
N PHE A 413 47.18 18.04 13.47
CA PHE A 413 46.95 18.71 12.19
C PHE A 413 45.52 19.24 12.12
N ARG A 414 45.38 20.48 11.63
CA ARG A 414 44.09 21.18 11.58
C ARG A 414 43.27 20.67 10.40
N VAL A 415 42.16 19.99 10.67
CA VAL A 415 41.10 19.84 9.65
C VAL A 415 40.38 21.18 9.53
N SER A 416 40.32 21.71 8.30
CA SER A 416 39.69 23.00 8.03
C SER A 416 38.16 22.86 8.03
N PHE A 417 37.47 23.64 8.85
CA PHE A 417 36.01 23.72 8.85
C PHE A 417 35.55 24.50 7.61
N CYS A 418 35.33 23.80 6.50
CA CYS A 418 34.85 24.41 5.25
C CYS A 418 33.34 24.69 5.33
N LEU A 419 32.99 25.76 6.05
CA LEU A 419 31.61 26.27 6.19
C LEU A 419 31.06 26.79 4.85
N LYS A 420 30.56 25.87 4.01
CA LYS A 420 29.58 26.21 2.98
C LYS A 420 28.19 26.27 3.61
N ASN A 421 27.89 27.43 4.19
CA ASN A 421 26.55 27.78 4.66
C ASN A 421 25.51 27.60 3.54
N THR A 422 24.50 26.78 3.79
CA THR A 422 23.20 26.86 3.09
C THR A 422 22.12 27.08 4.16
N PHE A 423 22.09 28.29 4.72
CA PHE A 423 21.05 28.70 5.67
C PHE A 423 19.71 28.85 4.94
N TYR A 424 18.85 27.84 5.04
CA TYR A 424 17.44 27.99 4.72
C TYR A 424 16.76 28.80 5.82
N LEU A 425 16.56 30.10 5.61
CA LEU A 425 15.69 30.90 6.47
C LEU A 425 14.23 30.49 6.24
N SER A 426 13.49 30.29 7.33
CA SER A 426 12.03 30.15 7.27
C SER A 426 11.38 31.46 6.80
N PHE A 427 10.25 31.33 6.09
CA PHE A 427 9.56 32.45 5.44
C PHE A 427 9.13 33.56 6.42
N THR A 428 8.98 33.23 7.71
CA THR A 428 8.65 34.17 8.79
C THR A 428 9.78 35.16 9.12
N ALA A 429 11.05 34.81 8.90
CA ALA A 429 12.19 35.69 9.21
C ALA A 429 12.34 36.86 8.22
N ILE A 430 11.97 36.65 6.95
CA ILE A 430 12.06 37.67 5.89
C ILE A 430 11.05 38.80 6.12
N LEU A 431 9.88 38.48 6.69
CA LEU A 431 8.82 39.47 6.95
C LEU A 431 9.19 40.47 8.06
N PHE A 432 10.11 40.11 8.96
CA PHE A 432 10.52 40.96 10.09
C PHE A 432 11.57 42.02 9.71
N LEU A 433 12.35 41.80 8.65
CA LEU A 433 13.38 42.73 8.17
C LEU A 433 12.84 43.84 7.25
N LEU A 434 11.59 43.73 6.80
CA LEU A 434 10.94 44.71 5.91
C LEU A 434 10.16 45.82 6.63
N PHE A 435 10.22 45.86 7.97
CA PHE A 435 9.57 46.90 8.80
C PHE A 435 10.54 47.89 9.47
N PHE A 436 11.86 47.74 9.25
CA PHE A 436 12.89 48.62 9.82
C PHE A 436 14.05 48.89 8.85
N TYR A 437 13.76 49.58 7.73
CA TYR A 437 14.70 50.50 7.07
C TYR A 437 13.97 51.48 6.13
#